data_AF-A0A6F9DEU3-F1
#
_entry.id   AF-A0A6F9DEU3-F1
#
_cell.length_a   1.000
_cell.length_b   1.000
_cell.length_c   1.000
_cell.angle_alpha   90.00
_cell.angle_beta   90.00
_cell.angle_gamma   90.00
#
_symmetry.space_group_name_H-M   'P 1'
#
loop_
_entity.id
_entity.type
_entity.pdbx_description
1 polymer ?
#
loop_
_entity_poly.entity_id
_entity_poly.type
_entity_poly.pdbx_seq_one_letter_code
_entity_poly.pdbx_strand_id
1 'polypeptide(L)'
;MGDLDTGDKTLDLSGAKHDVWLVKVPKYLATKWLNAPDGCPVGKLRISKNAGRTEVMYSMNSNLRDPNATSADANLSTDHKFALQGSGGQCLSVFSTTGNPKVGEKRCMEGRVVQKVDCRPVVSKNYMQLKKAQMIEASRPKRITKQLSSVVRTYKPVDITKEEREYKINKKKADKSVRMERDELQSALFKAFEKHQYYNIKDLKDITAQPITFLKEVLKEIGLYNNHTGHRHMWELKPEYRHHSKPEPTQQSDSDMAESP
;
A
#
# COMPACT_ATOMS: atom_id res chain seq x y z
N MET A 1 -16.36 13.66 -47.20
CA MET A 1 -15.98 15.01 -46.74
C MET A 1 -17.01 15.39 -45.69
N GLY A 2 -16.59 15.61 -44.43
CA GLY A 2 -17.45 15.91 -43.26
C GLY A 2 -18.15 14.65 -42.72
N ASP A 3 -18.16 14.33 -41.43
CA ASP A 3 -18.19 15.22 -40.28
C ASP A 3 -17.25 14.77 -39.16
N LEU A 4 -16.39 15.71 -38.75
CA LEU A 4 -15.59 15.67 -37.53
C LEU A 4 -16.36 16.41 -36.43
N ASP A 5 -16.52 15.74 -35.29
CA ASP A 5 -16.64 16.25 -33.93
C ASP A 5 -16.84 17.78 -33.73
N THR A 6 -17.96 18.16 -33.13
CA THR A 6 -17.98 19.28 -32.18
C THR A 6 -19.08 19.04 -31.15
N GLY A 7 -18.78 18.23 -30.12
CA GLY A 7 -19.62 18.20 -28.91
C GLY A 7 -19.87 19.61 -28.38
N ASP A 8 -21.12 19.91 -28.03
CA ASP A 8 -21.62 21.23 -27.60
C ASP A 8 -20.64 22.00 -26.69
N LYS A 9 -19.84 22.89 -27.28
CA LYS A 9 -19.00 23.87 -26.57
C LYS A 9 -19.76 25.19 -26.40
N THR A 10 -21.06 25.11 -26.13
CA THR A 10 -21.91 26.28 -25.99
C THR A 10 -21.84 26.79 -24.54
N LEU A 11 -21.74 28.11 -24.39
CA LEU A 11 -21.75 28.79 -23.09
C LEU A 11 -23.10 29.50 -22.94
N ASP A 12 -23.86 29.15 -21.91
CA ASP A 12 -25.10 29.83 -21.58
C ASP A 12 -24.80 31.21 -20.98
N LEU A 13 -25.30 32.27 -21.61
CA LEU A 13 -25.08 33.67 -21.22
C LEU A 13 -26.31 34.31 -20.57
N SER A 14 -27.35 33.53 -20.24
CA SER A 14 -28.57 34.04 -19.60
C SER A 14 -28.29 34.84 -18.33
N GLY A 15 -27.31 34.42 -17.53
CA GLY A 15 -26.91 35.10 -16.31
C GLY A 15 -25.97 36.29 -16.49
N ALA A 16 -25.55 36.63 -17.71
CA ALA A 16 -24.57 37.70 -17.94
C ALA A 16 -25.02 39.10 -17.42
N LYS A 17 -26.33 39.29 -17.27
CA LYS A 17 -26.94 40.53 -16.74
C LYS A 17 -27.07 40.55 -15.22
N HIS A 18 -26.81 39.44 -14.52
CA HIS A 18 -26.91 39.41 -13.07
C HIS A 18 -25.70 40.09 -12.43
N ASP A 19 -25.99 40.93 -11.46
CA ASP A 19 -24.98 41.59 -10.65
C ASP A 19 -24.76 40.79 -9.36
N VAL A 20 -23.53 40.33 -9.15
CA VAL A 20 -23.15 39.52 -7.99
C VAL A 20 -22.11 40.22 -7.11
N TRP A 21 -22.09 39.88 -5.82
CA TRP A 21 -21.13 40.41 -4.87
C TRP A 21 -20.06 39.37 -4.56
N LEU A 22 -18.79 39.79 -4.58
CA LEU A 22 -17.68 38.96 -4.17
C LEU A 22 -17.27 39.34 -2.75
N VAL A 23 -17.48 38.43 -1.81
CA VAL A 23 -17.16 38.63 -0.39
C VAL A 23 -15.97 37.76 0.01
N LYS A 24 -14.89 38.38 0.49
CA LYS A 24 -13.78 37.68 1.14
C LYS A 24 -14.12 37.39 2.60
N VAL A 25 -14.12 36.12 2.98
CA VAL A 25 -14.61 35.65 4.29
C VAL A 25 -13.47 35.06 5.14
N PRO A 26 -13.39 35.36 6.46
CA PRO A 26 -12.43 34.72 7.34
C PRO A 26 -12.61 33.19 7.42
N LYS A 27 -11.50 32.44 7.52
CA LYS A 27 -11.52 30.97 7.49
C LYS A 27 -12.47 30.33 8.51
N TYR A 28 -12.47 30.81 9.75
CA TYR A 28 -13.34 30.27 10.81
C TYR A 28 -14.83 30.44 10.49
N LEU A 29 -15.21 31.51 9.77
CA LEU A 29 -16.58 31.75 9.35
C LEU A 29 -16.96 30.80 8.20
N ALA A 30 -16.05 30.62 7.23
CA ALA A 30 -16.24 29.66 6.14
C ALA A 30 -16.38 28.21 6.64
N THR A 31 -15.56 27.78 7.61
CA THR A 31 -15.68 26.45 8.23
C THR A 31 -17.04 26.25 8.90
N LYS A 32 -17.56 27.28 9.58
CA LYS A 32 -18.89 27.22 10.20
C LYS A 32 -20.02 27.13 9.17
N TRP A 33 -19.89 27.81 8.03
CA TRP A 33 -20.86 27.69 6.93
C TRP A 33 -20.83 26.32 6.27
N LEU A 34 -19.64 25.72 6.09
CA LEU A 34 -19.49 24.38 5.54
C LEU A 34 -20.03 23.28 6.46
N ASN A 35 -19.94 23.49 7.77
CA ASN A 35 -20.46 22.55 8.77
C ASN A 35 -21.96 22.77 9.07
N ALA A 36 -22.58 23.80 8.50
CA ALA A 36 -24.01 24.05 8.68
C ALA A 36 -24.81 22.99 7.91
N PRO A 37 -25.92 22.47 8.48
CA PRO A 37 -26.80 21.57 7.75
C PRO A 37 -27.44 22.29 6.55
N ASP A 38 -27.70 21.53 5.49
CA ASP A 38 -28.29 22.06 4.26
C ASP A 38 -29.62 22.76 4.52
N GLY A 39 -29.81 23.92 3.89
CA GLY A 39 -31.00 24.76 4.06
C GLY A 39 -31.06 25.54 5.38
N CYS A 40 -30.07 25.39 6.28
CA CYS A 40 -30.04 26.15 7.53
C CYS A 40 -29.54 27.60 7.31
N PRO A 41 -30.24 28.62 7.81
CA PRO A 41 -29.80 30.01 7.68
C PRO A 41 -28.54 30.27 8.50
N VAL A 42 -27.47 30.69 7.82
CA VAL A 42 -26.14 30.87 8.44
C VAL A 42 -25.96 32.20 9.19
N GLY A 43 -26.79 33.18 8.89
CA GLY A 43 -26.74 34.51 9.50
C GLY A 43 -27.68 35.50 8.83
N LYS A 44 -27.61 36.76 9.26
CA LYS A 44 -28.39 37.87 8.71
C LYS A 44 -27.44 38.97 8.25
N LEU A 45 -27.70 39.52 7.06
CA LEU A 45 -27.01 40.70 6.56
C LEU A 45 -27.87 41.94 6.81
N ARG A 46 -27.33 42.92 7.51
CA ARG A 46 -27.95 44.22 7.76
C ARG A 46 -27.25 45.29 6.94
N ILE A 47 -28.01 45.97 6.09
CA ILE A 47 -27.53 47.09 5.29
C ILE A 47 -28.20 48.35 5.83
N SER A 48 -27.41 49.24 6.42
CA SER A 48 -27.86 50.55 6.90
C SER A 48 -27.32 51.65 5.98
N LYS A 49 -28.19 52.56 5.57
CA LYS A 49 -27.84 53.72 4.74
C LYS A 49 -28.15 54.98 5.55
N ASN A 50 -27.13 55.60 6.13
CA ASN A 50 -27.28 56.85 6.89
C ASN A 50 -26.57 57.98 6.14
N ALA A 51 -27.32 58.98 5.68
CA ALA A 51 -26.87 60.27 5.13
C ALA A 51 -25.47 60.25 4.45
N GLY A 52 -25.31 59.40 3.41
CA GLY A 52 -24.08 59.31 2.61
C GLY A 52 -23.11 58.18 2.98
N ARG A 53 -23.35 57.44 4.06
CA ARG A 53 -22.57 56.26 4.47
C ARG A 53 -23.42 55.00 4.41
N THR A 54 -23.02 54.06 3.57
CA THR A 54 -23.55 52.69 3.58
C THR A 54 -22.70 51.84 4.52
N GLU A 55 -23.32 51.30 5.57
CA GLU A 55 -22.71 50.32 6.45
C GLU A 55 -23.38 48.97 6.27
N VAL A 56 -22.57 47.97 5.93
CA VAL A 56 -23.02 46.59 5.78
C VAL A 56 -22.42 45.78 6.92
N MET A 57 -23.27 45.07 7.66
CA MET A 57 -22.90 44.27 8.81
C MET A 57 -23.53 42.88 8.68
N TYR A 58 -22.75 41.84 8.90
CA TYR A 58 -23.19 40.47 8.95
C TYR A 58 -23.22 40.01 10.40
N SER A 59 -24.33 39.42 10.83
CA SER A 59 -24.49 38.82 12.15
C SER A 59 -24.70 37.32 12.00
N MET A 60 -23.83 36.50 12.58
CA MET A 60 -23.95 35.04 12.54
C MET A 60 -25.17 34.56 13.32
N ASN A 61 -25.80 33.49 12.85
CA ASN A 61 -26.90 32.84 13.56
C ASN A 61 -26.41 32.07 14.80
N SER A 62 -27.18 32.10 15.89
CA SER A 62 -26.87 31.41 17.15
C SER A 62 -26.81 29.89 17.01
N ASN A 63 -27.48 29.32 16.00
CA ASN A 63 -27.53 27.88 15.77
C ASN A 63 -26.25 27.31 15.13
N LEU A 64 -25.40 28.16 14.55
CA LEU A 64 -24.08 27.78 14.00
C LEU A 64 -22.97 27.81 15.06
N ARG A 65 -23.36 27.67 16.31
CA ARG A 65 -22.49 27.76 17.46
C ARG A 65 -22.19 26.36 17.96
N ASP A 66 -20.92 26.11 18.25
CA ASP A 66 -20.49 24.80 18.73
C ASP A 66 -21.22 24.47 20.05
N PRO A 67 -21.94 23.33 20.14
CA PRO A 67 -22.71 22.96 21.33
C PRO A 67 -21.83 22.63 22.55
N ASN A 68 -20.53 22.42 22.33
CA ASN A 68 -19.54 22.10 23.37
C ASN A 68 -18.69 23.31 23.80
N ALA A 69 -19.01 24.52 23.29
CA ALA A 69 -18.29 25.73 23.63
C ALA A 69 -18.67 26.21 25.04
N THR A 70 -17.68 26.31 25.92
CA THR A 70 -17.85 26.76 27.31
C THR A 70 -18.51 28.13 27.35
N SER A 71 -19.27 28.42 28.41
CA SER A 71 -20.05 29.66 28.64
C SER A 71 -19.29 30.99 28.47
N ALA A 72 -17.95 30.98 28.36
CA ALA A 72 -17.13 32.14 27.98
C ALA A 72 -17.11 32.41 26.45
N ASP A 73 -17.14 31.35 25.62
CA ASP A 73 -17.41 31.48 24.20
C ASP A 73 -18.84 32.01 23.98
N ALA A 74 -19.73 31.71 24.94
CA ALA A 74 -21.07 32.27 25.26
C ALA A 74 -21.45 33.59 24.55
N ASN A 75 -20.53 34.54 24.60
CA ASN A 75 -20.76 35.92 24.23
C ASN A 75 -19.88 36.38 23.06
N LEU A 76 -19.56 35.51 22.10
CA LEU A 76 -19.07 35.99 20.80
C LEU A 76 -20.18 36.81 20.11
N SER A 77 -20.18 38.13 20.32
CA SER A 77 -20.79 39.07 19.36
C SER A 77 -20.07 38.82 18.03
N THR A 78 -20.72 38.05 17.17
CA THR A 78 -20.17 37.52 15.93
C THR A 78 -20.65 38.40 14.79
N ASP A 79 -20.50 39.71 15.01
CA ASP A 79 -20.78 40.74 14.04
C ASP A 79 -19.51 40.98 13.21
N HIS A 80 -19.71 41.05 11.90
CA HIS A 80 -18.65 41.30 10.93
C HIS A 80 -19.02 42.51 10.09
N LYS A 81 -18.10 43.45 10.00
CA LYS A 81 -18.25 44.61 9.12
C LYS A 81 -17.81 44.25 7.72
N PHE A 82 -18.66 44.55 6.75
CA PHE A 82 -18.38 44.37 5.34
C PHE A 82 -17.75 45.66 4.82
N ALA A 83 -16.43 45.62 4.62
CA ALA A 83 -15.67 46.74 4.09
C ALA A 83 -15.64 46.66 2.56
N LEU A 84 -16.31 47.61 1.89
CA LEU A 84 -16.31 47.73 0.44
C LEU A 84 -14.87 47.95 -0.05
N GLN A 85 -14.41 47.12 -0.97
CA GLN A 85 -13.17 47.34 -1.69
C GLN A 85 -13.46 48.19 -2.94
N GLY A 86 -12.52 49.06 -3.31
CA GLY A 86 -12.61 49.80 -4.57
C GLY A 86 -12.66 48.84 -5.75
N SER A 87 -13.46 49.17 -6.76
CA SER A 87 -13.51 48.48 -8.06
C SER A 87 -12.24 48.80 -8.85
N GLY A 88 -11.11 48.22 -8.42
CA GLY A 88 -9.82 48.44 -9.08
C GLY A 88 -9.82 47.80 -10.46
N GLY A 89 -10.16 48.57 -11.49
CA GLY A 89 -9.89 48.40 -12.94
C GLY A 89 -10.22 47.05 -13.62
N GLN A 90 -10.64 46.04 -12.86
CA GLN A 90 -10.77 44.66 -13.28
C GLN A 90 -12.25 44.28 -13.31
N CYS A 91 -12.71 43.80 -14.45
CA CYS A 91 -14.01 43.15 -14.57
C CYS A 91 -13.88 41.68 -14.16
N LEU A 92 -14.68 41.24 -13.20
CA LEU A 92 -14.79 39.83 -12.83
C LEU A 92 -16.18 39.32 -13.20
N SER A 93 -16.24 38.06 -13.63
CA SER A 93 -17.47 37.34 -13.94
C SER A 93 -17.44 35.97 -13.29
N VAL A 94 -18.60 35.46 -12.92
CA VAL A 94 -18.78 34.14 -12.30
C VAL A 94 -19.27 33.16 -13.35
N PHE A 95 -18.61 32.02 -13.43
CA PHE A 95 -19.00 30.91 -14.29
C PHE A 95 -19.27 29.70 -13.42
N SER A 96 -20.27 28.91 -13.79
CA SER A 96 -20.52 27.62 -13.17
C SER A 96 -20.52 26.52 -14.22
N THR A 97 -20.15 25.33 -13.75
CA THR A 97 -20.02 24.13 -14.55
C THR A 97 -20.89 23.07 -13.90
N THR A 98 -21.88 22.56 -14.62
CA THR A 98 -22.76 21.50 -14.16
C THR A 98 -22.69 20.31 -15.11
N GLY A 99 -22.50 19.11 -14.56
CA GLY A 99 -22.40 17.86 -15.33
C GLY A 99 -21.04 17.18 -15.23
N ASN A 100 -20.96 15.96 -15.76
CA ASN A 100 -19.72 15.20 -15.77
C ASN A 100 -18.90 15.51 -17.04
N PRO A 101 -17.57 15.72 -16.92
CA PRO A 101 -16.72 16.08 -18.06
C PRO A 101 -16.68 15.02 -19.17
N LYS A 102 -17.15 13.79 -18.88
CA LYS A 102 -17.19 12.66 -19.83
C LYS A 102 -18.52 12.49 -20.58
N VAL A 103 -19.61 13.06 -20.06
CA VAL A 103 -20.98 12.81 -20.57
C VAL A 103 -21.59 14.07 -21.21
N GLY A 104 -21.04 15.24 -20.88
CA GLY A 104 -21.50 16.54 -21.36
C GLY A 104 -21.42 17.55 -20.22
N GLU A 105 -20.60 18.58 -20.41
CA GLU A 105 -20.42 19.65 -19.43
C GLU A 105 -21.26 20.85 -19.86
N LYS A 106 -22.26 21.23 -19.07
CA LYS A 106 -22.99 22.48 -19.29
C LYS A 106 -22.25 23.61 -18.59
N ARG A 107 -21.86 24.63 -19.35
CA ARG A 107 -21.22 25.85 -18.83
C ARG A 107 -22.19 27.02 -18.89
N CYS A 108 -22.27 27.78 -17.81
CA CYS A 108 -23.09 28.99 -17.74
C CYS A 108 -22.32 30.15 -17.11
N MET A 109 -22.60 31.35 -17.59
CA MET A 109 -22.18 32.61 -17.00
C MET A 109 -23.27 33.07 -16.02
N GLU A 110 -22.97 33.04 -14.72
CA GLU A 110 -23.91 33.31 -13.64
C GLU A 110 -24.09 34.81 -13.35
N GLY A 111 -23.09 35.63 -13.68
CA GLY A 111 -23.16 37.07 -13.43
C GLY A 111 -21.82 37.80 -13.46
N ARG A 112 -21.91 39.12 -13.40
CA ARG A 112 -20.78 40.05 -13.31
C ARG A 112 -20.63 40.54 -11.87
N VAL A 113 -19.41 40.53 -11.36
CA VAL A 113 -19.12 41.02 -10.01
C VAL A 113 -19.14 42.54 -10.01
N VAL A 114 -20.15 43.14 -9.36
CA VAL A 114 -20.27 44.60 -9.23
C VAL A 114 -19.56 45.14 -8.00
N GLN A 115 -19.53 44.37 -6.92
CA GLN A 115 -19.00 44.82 -5.65
C GLN A 115 -18.06 43.78 -5.05
N LYS A 116 -16.87 44.24 -4.68
CA LYS A 116 -15.90 43.48 -3.89
C LYS A 116 -15.98 43.94 -2.43
N VAL A 117 -15.99 43.00 -1.51
CA VAL A 117 -16.18 43.27 -0.08
C VAL A 117 -15.28 42.38 0.76
N ASP A 118 -14.62 42.96 1.74
CA ASP A 118 -13.93 42.21 2.81
C ASP A 118 -14.84 42.08 4.03
N CYS A 119 -15.18 40.85 4.41
CA CYS A 119 -15.80 40.56 5.70
C CYS A 119 -14.73 40.64 6.79
N ARG A 120 -14.80 41.68 7.63
CA ARG A 120 -13.86 41.91 8.73
C ARG A 120 -14.54 41.67 10.06
N PRO A 121 -13.95 40.86 10.96
CA PRO A 121 -14.46 40.73 12.32
C PRO A 121 -14.39 42.06 13.06
N VAL A 122 -15.40 42.33 13.89
CA VAL A 122 -15.30 43.39 14.88
C VAL A 122 -14.30 42.97 15.96
N VAL A 123 -13.34 43.84 16.28
CA VAL A 123 -12.28 43.55 17.25
C VAL A 123 -12.88 43.52 18.65
N SER A 124 -13.13 42.32 19.15
CA SER A 124 -13.63 42.06 20.50
C SER A 124 -12.62 41.23 21.30
N LYS A 125 -12.72 41.26 22.64
CA LYS A 125 -11.89 40.40 23.52
C LYS A 125 -12.00 38.93 23.11
N ASN A 126 -13.20 38.49 22.74
CA ASN A 126 -13.48 37.11 22.35
C ASN A 126 -12.86 36.75 20.99
N TYR A 127 -12.92 37.67 20.02
CA TYR A 127 -12.21 37.49 18.75
C TYR A 127 -10.70 37.35 18.94
N MET A 128 -10.11 38.14 19.85
CA MET A 128 -8.69 38.06 20.17
C MET A 128 -8.32 36.73 20.83
N GLN A 129 -9.18 36.19 21.71
CA GLN A 129 -8.99 34.86 22.30
C GLN A 129 -9.04 33.75 21.24
N LEU A 130 -10.03 33.78 20.34
CA LEU A 130 -10.13 32.84 19.23
C LEU A 130 -8.90 32.90 18.33
N LYS A 131 -8.45 34.11 17.98
CA LYS A 131 -7.23 34.30 17.17
C LYS A 131 -5.98 33.78 17.88
N LYS A 132 -5.87 33.97 19.20
CA LYS A 132 -4.77 33.43 20.02
C LYS A 132 -4.79 31.89 20.02
N ALA A 133 -5.94 31.27 20.20
CA ALA A 133 -6.09 29.81 20.16
C ALA A 133 -5.68 29.24 18.80
N GLN A 134 -6.16 29.85 17.71
CA GLN A 134 -5.78 29.46 16.34
C GLN A 134 -4.29 29.64 16.07
N MET A 135 -3.68 30.71 16.58
CA MET A 135 -2.24 30.93 16.44
C MET A 135 -1.44 29.86 17.19
N ILE A 136 -1.86 29.49 18.41
CA ILE A 136 -1.24 28.41 19.18
C ILE A 136 -1.35 27.10 18.40
N GLU A 137 -2.54 26.73 17.94
CA GLU A 137 -2.77 25.49 17.19
C GLU A 137 -1.97 25.43 15.90
N ALA A 138 -1.98 26.51 15.10
CA ALA A 138 -1.22 26.59 13.85
C ALA A 138 0.30 26.61 14.08
N SER A 139 0.75 27.12 15.23
CA SER A 139 2.17 27.12 15.61
C SER A 139 2.67 25.76 16.13
N ARG A 140 1.78 24.79 16.39
CA ARG A 140 2.19 23.45 16.81
C ARG A 140 2.92 22.77 15.66
N PRO A 141 4.21 22.42 15.82
CA PRO A 141 4.96 21.75 14.77
C PRO A 141 4.36 20.34 14.53
N LYS A 142 4.08 20.02 13.26
CA LYS A 142 3.55 18.68 12.88
C LYS A 142 4.55 17.54 13.10
N ARG A 143 5.84 17.86 13.22
CA ARG A 143 6.93 16.91 13.48
C ARG A 143 7.80 17.48 14.59
N ILE A 144 8.01 16.68 15.63
CA ILE A 144 8.84 17.04 16.78
C ILE A 144 9.95 16.01 16.87
N THR A 145 11.19 16.48 16.88
CA THR A 145 12.35 15.62 17.18
C THR A 145 12.23 15.18 18.63
N LYS A 146 12.01 13.88 18.87
CA LYS A 146 12.08 13.31 20.21
C LYS A 146 13.54 12.99 20.51
N GLN A 147 14.14 13.76 21.41
CA GLN A 147 15.45 13.40 21.98
C GLN A 147 15.28 12.08 22.75
N LEU A 148 16.05 11.06 22.37
CA LEU A 148 16.06 9.78 23.07
C LEU A 148 16.88 9.96 24.35
N SER A 149 16.30 9.58 25.50
CA SER A 149 16.98 9.67 26.80
C SER A 149 18.17 8.72 26.92
N SER A 150 18.18 7.64 26.12
CA SER A 150 19.29 6.72 26.02
C SER A 150 19.51 6.34 24.56
N VAL A 151 20.76 6.06 24.21
CA VAL A 151 21.12 5.58 22.88
C VAL A 151 20.49 4.20 22.68
N VAL A 152 19.54 4.09 21.75
CA VAL A 152 18.99 2.80 21.33
C VAL A 152 20.10 2.03 20.62
N ARG A 153 20.70 1.07 21.31
CA ARG A 153 21.68 0.14 20.73
C ARG A 153 20.94 -0.88 19.87
N THR A 154 20.50 -0.48 18.69
CA THR A 154 19.98 -1.43 17.70
C THR A 154 21.17 -2.22 17.17
N TYR A 155 21.40 -3.40 17.73
CA TYR A 155 22.34 -4.36 17.16
C TYR A 155 21.79 -4.79 15.80
N LYS A 156 22.40 -4.27 14.73
CA LYS A 156 22.17 -4.78 13.38
C LYS A 156 22.90 -6.12 13.31
N PRO A 157 22.21 -7.26 13.11
CA PRO A 157 22.89 -8.51 12.83
C PRO A 157 23.84 -8.26 11.67
N VAL A 158 25.12 -8.58 11.85
CA VAL A 158 26.09 -8.53 10.76
C VAL A 158 25.60 -9.54 9.73
N ASP A 159 25.09 -9.03 8.61
CA ASP A 159 24.59 -9.88 7.53
C ASP A 159 25.81 -10.59 6.93
N ILE A 160 25.99 -11.84 7.32
CA ILE A 160 27.03 -12.72 6.79
C ILE A 160 26.76 -12.81 5.29
N THR A 161 27.70 -12.30 4.47
CA THR A 161 27.60 -12.29 3.02
C THR A 161 27.25 -13.70 2.52
N LYS A 162 26.44 -13.80 1.46
CA LYS A 162 26.00 -15.10 0.91
C LYS A 162 27.16 -16.07 0.71
N GLU A 163 28.30 -15.55 0.28
CA GLU A 163 29.56 -16.27 0.07
C GLU A 163 30.12 -16.92 1.35
N GLU A 164 30.10 -16.23 2.49
CA GLU A 164 30.55 -16.80 3.77
C GLU A 164 29.58 -17.88 4.29
N ARG A 165 28.28 -17.70 4.02
CA ARG A 165 27.26 -18.70 4.34
C ARG A 165 27.44 -19.96 3.49
N GLU A 166 27.66 -19.78 2.19
CA GLU A 166 27.93 -20.86 1.24
C GLU A 166 29.24 -21.58 1.55
N TYR A 167 30.31 -20.85 1.89
CA TYR A 167 31.58 -21.44 2.33
C TYR A 167 31.39 -22.35 3.56
N LYS A 168 30.65 -21.89 4.58
CA LYS A 168 30.35 -22.70 5.78
C LYS A 168 29.52 -23.94 5.44
N ILE A 169 28.55 -23.82 4.53
CA ILE A 169 27.74 -24.96 4.08
C ILE A 169 28.62 -25.95 3.30
N ASN A 170 29.47 -25.47 2.40
CA ASN A 170 30.31 -26.32 1.55
C ASN A 170 31.40 -27.04 2.36
N LYS A 171 32.02 -26.36 3.33
CA LYS A 171 32.98 -26.98 4.27
C LYS A 171 32.35 -28.14 5.06
N LYS A 172 31.09 -27.98 5.51
CA LYS A 172 30.35 -29.06 6.21
C LYS A 172 29.92 -30.22 5.30
N LYS A 173 29.78 -29.99 3.99
CA LYS A 173 29.40 -31.03 3.02
C LYS A 173 30.61 -31.83 2.53
N ALA A 174 31.77 -31.18 2.36
CA ALA A 174 33.00 -31.84 1.93
C ALA A 174 33.49 -32.90 2.92
N ASP A 175 33.26 -32.70 4.22
CA ASP A 175 33.76 -33.54 5.31
C ASP A 175 32.95 -34.84 5.55
N LYS A 176 31.97 -35.14 4.69
CA LYS A 176 31.02 -36.26 4.91
C LYS A 176 31.18 -37.45 3.95
N SER A 177 32.06 -37.36 2.95
CA SER A 177 32.25 -38.46 1.99
C SER A 177 33.39 -39.38 2.44
N VAL A 178 33.09 -40.23 3.43
CA VAL A 178 33.97 -41.36 3.79
C VAL A 178 33.66 -42.51 2.83
N ARG A 179 34.71 -43.17 2.32
CA ARG A 179 34.56 -44.34 1.46
C ARG A 179 33.87 -45.44 2.25
N MET A 180 32.68 -45.86 1.80
CA MET A 180 32.01 -47.04 2.36
C MET A 180 32.63 -48.32 1.81
N GLU A 181 32.37 -49.45 2.48
CA GLU A 181 32.84 -50.75 2.02
C GLU A 181 32.17 -51.12 0.67
N ARG A 182 32.89 -51.88 -0.15
CA ARG A 182 32.46 -52.24 -1.52
C ARG A 182 31.10 -52.95 -1.54
N ASP A 183 30.87 -53.88 -0.61
CA ASP A 183 29.66 -54.70 -0.56
C ASP A 183 28.43 -53.89 -0.12
N GLU A 184 28.63 -52.93 0.80
CA GLU A 184 27.60 -51.97 1.20
C GLU A 184 27.23 -51.04 0.04
N LEU A 185 28.22 -50.58 -0.74
CA LEU A 185 27.98 -49.74 -1.90
C LEU A 185 27.19 -50.49 -2.99
N GLN A 186 27.52 -51.76 -3.24
CA GLN A 186 26.75 -52.58 -4.18
C GLN A 186 25.28 -52.70 -3.73
N SER A 187 25.06 -52.99 -2.45
CA SER A 187 23.70 -53.08 -1.89
C SER A 187 22.93 -51.76 -2.02
N ALA A 188 23.58 -50.63 -1.75
CA ALA A 188 22.99 -49.30 -1.91
C ALA A 188 22.69 -48.96 -3.38
N LEU A 189 23.56 -49.37 -4.31
CA LEU A 189 23.35 -49.20 -5.75
C LEU A 189 22.18 -50.05 -6.24
N PHE A 190 22.06 -51.32 -5.83
CA PHE A 190 20.91 -52.16 -6.19
C PHE A 190 19.59 -51.54 -5.73
N LYS A 191 19.54 -51.02 -4.50
CA LYS A 191 18.37 -50.29 -3.98
C LYS A 191 18.07 -49.00 -4.75
N ALA A 192 19.09 -48.32 -5.27
CA ALA A 192 18.87 -47.15 -6.14
C ALA A 192 18.25 -47.59 -7.47
N PHE A 193 18.85 -48.58 -8.14
CA PHE A 193 18.39 -49.09 -9.44
C PHE A 193 17.02 -49.79 -9.42
N GLU A 194 16.58 -50.27 -8.25
CA GLU A 194 15.20 -50.73 -8.05
C GLU A 194 14.18 -49.61 -8.29
N LYS A 195 14.53 -48.35 -7.97
CA LYS A 195 13.65 -47.20 -8.15
C LYS A 195 13.65 -46.68 -9.59
N HIS A 196 14.82 -46.64 -10.24
CA HIS A 196 14.93 -46.24 -11.64
C HIS A 196 15.95 -47.12 -12.37
N GLN A 197 15.55 -47.61 -13.56
CA GLN A 197 16.39 -48.51 -14.36
C GLN A 197 17.70 -47.86 -14.84
N TYR A 198 17.71 -46.53 -15.03
CA TYR A 198 18.85 -45.79 -15.56
C TYR A 198 19.19 -44.62 -14.62
N TYR A 199 20.46 -44.47 -14.28
CA TYR A 199 20.93 -43.36 -13.45
C TYR A 199 22.15 -42.65 -14.07
N ASN A 200 22.24 -41.33 -13.87
CA ASN A 200 23.47 -40.59 -14.14
C ASN A 200 24.46 -40.80 -12.99
N ILE A 201 25.76 -40.85 -13.31
CA ILE A 201 26.82 -40.96 -12.31
C ILE A 201 26.81 -39.81 -11.28
N LYS A 202 26.30 -38.63 -11.66
CA LYS A 202 26.12 -37.50 -10.74
C LYS A 202 25.04 -37.78 -9.69
N ASP A 203 23.92 -38.36 -10.10
CA ASP A 203 22.81 -38.67 -9.19
C ASP A 203 23.20 -39.81 -8.24
N LEU A 204 23.94 -40.80 -8.74
CA LEU A 204 24.49 -41.87 -7.90
C LEU A 204 25.47 -41.33 -6.85
N LYS A 205 26.28 -40.32 -7.20
CA LYS A 205 27.16 -39.63 -6.24
C LYS A 205 26.36 -38.94 -5.15
N ASP A 206 25.26 -38.28 -5.49
CA ASP A 206 24.44 -37.55 -4.53
C ASP A 206 23.62 -38.49 -3.63
N ILE A 207 23.16 -39.63 -4.16
CA ILE A 207 22.40 -40.64 -3.40
C ILE A 207 23.31 -41.44 -2.47
N THR A 208 24.48 -41.88 -2.95
CA THR A 208 25.40 -42.74 -2.16
C THR A 208 26.41 -41.93 -1.34
N ALA A 209 26.55 -40.63 -1.62
CA ALA A 209 27.57 -39.74 -1.06
C ALA A 209 29.00 -40.28 -1.24
N GLN A 210 29.25 -41.13 -2.25
CA GLN A 210 30.55 -41.74 -2.54
C GLN A 210 31.29 -41.00 -3.67
N PRO A 211 32.64 -41.02 -3.68
CA PRO A 211 33.40 -40.40 -4.76
C PRO A 211 33.16 -41.09 -6.11
N ILE A 212 33.09 -40.30 -7.18
CA ILE A 212 32.80 -40.74 -8.55
C ILE A 212 33.78 -41.83 -9.04
N THR A 213 35.03 -41.79 -8.58
CA THR A 213 36.05 -42.78 -8.96
C THR A 213 35.69 -44.17 -8.47
N PHE A 214 35.31 -44.28 -7.19
CA PHE A 214 34.97 -45.56 -6.55
C PHE A 214 33.65 -46.11 -7.09
N LEU A 215 32.65 -45.23 -7.30
CA LEU A 215 31.40 -45.60 -7.98
C LEU A 215 31.65 -46.20 -9.37
N LYS A 216 32.56 -45.63 -10.16
CA LYS A 216 32.90 -46.16 -11.49
C LYS A 216 33.62 -47.51 -11.44
N GLU A 217 34.43 -47.76 -10.42
CA GLU A 217 35.08 -49.06 -10.23
C GLU A 217 34.05 -50.16 -9.99
N VAL A 218 33.14 -49.93 -9.03
CA VAL A 218 32.07 -50.89 -8.71
C VAL A 218 31.07 -51.03 -9.86
N LEU A 219 30.66 -49.92 -10.49
CA LEU A 219 29.71 -49.96 -11.62
C LEU A 219 30.29 -50.62 -12.87
N LYS A 220 31.61 -50.66 -13.07
CA LYS A 220 32.21 -51.43 -14.18
C LYS A 220 32.02 -52.94 -14.00
N GLU A 221 31.93 -53.40 -12.76
CA GLU A 221 31.78 -54.82 -12.44
C GLU A 221 30.32 -55.27 -12.60
N ILE A 222 29.39 -54.50 -12.01
CA ILE A 222 27.96 -54.86 -11.93
C ILE A 222 27.07 -54.20 -13.00
N GLY A 223 27.55 -53.15 -13.66
CA GLY A 223 26.74 -52.29 -14.55
C GLY A 223 27.24 -52.22 -15.99
N LEU A 224 26.40 -51.68 -16.86
CA LEU A 224 26.68 -51.31 -18.25
C LEU A 224 26.59 -49.80 -18.41
N TYR A 225 27.51 -49.26 -19.19
CA TYR A 225 27.50 -47.85 -19.55
C TYR A 225 26.76 -47.66 -20.87
N ASN A 226 25.60 -47.00 -20.82
CA ASN A 226 24.77 -46.80 -21.98
C ASN A 226 25.25 -45.57 -22.78
N ASN A 227 25.62 -45.80 -24.04
CA ASN A 227 26.05 -44.76 -24.98
C ASN A 227 24.99 -44.46 -26.06
N HIS A 228 23.77 -44.98 -25.92
CA HIS A 228 22.66 -44.74 -26.83
C HIS A 228 22.11 -43.31 -26.67
N THR A 229 21.61 -42.72 -27.75
CA THR A 229 21.26 -41.29 -27.83
C THR A 229 20.16 -40.85 -26.86
N GLY A 230 19.25 -41.76 -26.47
CA GLY A 230 18.18 -41.49 -25.49
C GLY A 230 18.58 -41.61 -24.01
N HIS A 231 19.65 -42.34 -23.68
CA HIS A 231 20.13 -42.58 -22.31
C HIS A 231 21.64 -42.37 -22.19
N ARG A 232 22.15 -41.39 -22.94
CA ARG A 232 23.58 -41.13 -23.07
C ARG A 232 24.18 -40.78 -21.70
N HIS A 233 25.28 -41.43 -21.36
CA HIS A 233 26.00 -41.25 -20.10
C HIS A 233 25.27 -41.78 -18.86
N MET A 234 24.24 -42.61 -19.03
CA MET A 234 23.57 -43.30 -17.94
C MET A 234 24.17 -44.70 -17.71
N TRP A 235 24.13 -45.14 -16.46
CA TRP A 235 24.45 -46.49 -16.05
C TRP A 235 23.16 -47.29 -15.90
N GLU A 236 23.22 -48.56 -16.28
CA GLU A 236 22.20 -49.56 -16.00
C GLU A 236 22.87 -50.79 -15.37
N LEU A 237 22.11 -51.61 -14.66
CA LEU A 237 22.64 -52.89 -14.16
C LEU A 237 22.71 -53.91 -15.28
N LYS A 238 23.71 -54.79 -15.24
CA LYS A 238 23.76 -55.96 -16.12
C LYS A 238 22.49 -56.82 -15.93
N PRO A 239 21.98 -57.46 -16.99
CA PRO A 239 20.75 -58.24 -16.93
C PRO A 239 20.83 -59.40 -15.90
N GLU A 240 22.03 -59.92 -15.65
CA GLU A 240 22.32 -60.93 -14.63
C GLU A 240 22.03 -60.46 -13.19
N TYR A 241 22.19 -59.16 -12.93
CA TYR A 241 22.00 -58.54 -11.61
C TYR A 241 20.64 -57.83 -11.49
N ARG A 242 19.84 -57.83 -12.56
CA ARG A 242 18.50 -57.25 -12.58
C ARG A 242 17.48 -58.06 -11.76
N HIS A 243 17.86 -59.28 -11.35
CA HIS A 243 17.02 -60.24 -10.63
C HIS A 243 17.66 -60.68 -9.30
N HIS A 244 18.10 -59.72 -8.48
CA HIS A 244 18.28 -59.97 -7.05
C HIS A 244 16.95 -59.84 -6.29
N SER A 245 15.92 -60.55 -6.75
CA SER A 245 14.99 -61.15 -5.80
C SER A 245 15.62 -62.48 -5.38
N LYS A 246 16.26 -62.54 -4.21
CA LYS A 246 16.39 -63.84 -3.54
C LYS A 246 14.95 -64.26 -3.20
N PRO A 247 14.38 -65.34 -3.75
CA PRO A 247 13.14 -65.87 -3.23
C PRO A 247 13.41 -66.40 -1.83
N GLU A 248 12.80 -65.80 -0.81
CA GLU A 248 12.67 -66.45 0.50
C GLU A 248 11.80 -67.71 0.30
N PRO A 249 12.29 -68.92 0.63
CA PRO A 249 11.43 -70.09 0.67
C PRO A 249 10.56 -70.04 1.91
N THR A 250 9.26 -69.92 1.70
CA THR A 250 8.18 -70.15 2.67
C THR A 250 8.38 -71.51 3.34
N GLN A 251 8.78 -71.54 4.62
CA GLN A 251 8.60 -72.71 5.47
C GLN A 251 7.25 -72.57 6.17
N GLN A 252 6.28 -73.35 5.69
CA GLN A 252 5.01 -73.59 6.36
C GLN A 252 5.06 -75.06 6.81
N SER A 253 5.30 -75.28 8.11
CA SER A 253 5.03 -76.55 8.78
C SER A 253 3.95 -76.29 9.83
N ASP A 254 2.71 -76.59 9.45
CA ASP A 254 1.60 -76.84 10.36
C ASP A 254 1.87 -78.14 11.14
N SER A 255 1.69 -78.12 12.46
CA SER A 255 0.85 -79.10 13.20
C SER A 255 0.96 -78.89 14.72
N ASP A 256 -0.18 -78.58 15.33
CA ASP A 256 -0.73 -79.02 16.62
C ASP A 256 0.16 -79.69 17.68
N MET A 257 -0.01 -79.26 18.95
CA MET A 257 -0.36 -80.17 20.07
C MET A 257 -0.71 -79.41 21.38
N ALA A 258 -1.96 -79.61 21.82
CA ALA A 258 -2.45 -79.84 23.19
C ALA A 258 -2.47 -78.73 24.27
N GLU A 259 -3.64 -78.10 24.41
CA GLU A 259 -4.62 -78.27 25.51
C GLU A 259 -4.16 -78.65 26.94
N SER A 260 -4.43 -77.72 27.88
CA SER A 260 -5.04 -77.80 29.24
C SER A 260 -4.53 -78.83 30.29
N PRO A 261 -4.77 -78.59 31.60
CA PRO A 261 -6.09 -78.47 32.24
C PRO A 261 -6.48 -77.07 32.71
#